data_AF-A0A9Q0XMS7-F1
#
_entry.id   AF-A0A9Q0XMS7-F1
#
_cell.length_a   1.000
_cell.length_b   1.000
_cell.length_c   1.000
_cell.angle_alpha   90.00
_cell.angle_beta   90.00
_cell.angle_gamma   90.00
#
_symmetry.space_group_name_H-M   'P 1'
#
loop_
_entity.id
_entity.type
_entity.pdbx_description
1 polymer ?
#
loop_
_entity_poly.entity_id
_entity_poly.type
_entity_poly.pdbx_seq_one_letter_code
_entity_poly.pdbx_strand_id
1 'polypeptide(L)'
;QSKTVQAVKEEISKTVRAELRRVIQEDLTELIQQENRKLNDSIKKLVENVSDLSVDVTALEKRVDQTELRLKKMENRVVQAEDRQRRKNVRLVGLSELINAKDIIPELLSLLAANNVGVISQNDIERAHRELRPKPKDSARPRDVIVALCKERLADQLLKETRKKGSLNYKGATMRFFPDLSLETSRRRQEMRPYTRELTAANCRFTWIYPA
;
A
#
# COMPACT_ATOMS: atom_id res chain seq x y z
N GLN A 1 21.02 66.64 -77.82
CA GLN A 1 20.82 66.95 -76.38
C GLN A 1 19.87 65.96 -75.69
N SER A 2 18.76 65.52 -76.31
CA SER A 2 17.82 64.55 -75.70
C SER A 2 18.41 63.16 -75.40
N LYS A 3 19.23 62.57 -76.30
CA LYS A 3 19.79 61.21 -76.10
C LYS A 3 20.82 61.10 -74.96
N THR A 4 21.67 62.12 -74.78
CA THR A 4 22.69 62.15 -73.71
C THR A 4 22.06 62.35 -72.34
N VAL A 5 21.04 63.21 -72.22
CA VAL A 5 20.28 63.38 -70.97
C VAL A 5 19.56 62.08 -70.57
N GLN A 6 19.06 61.32 -71.54
CA GLN A 6 18.37 60.06 -71.29
C GLN A 6 19.32 58.93 -70.85
N ALA A 7 20.52 58.85 -71.43
CA ALA A 7 21.56 57.92 -71.00
C ALA A 7 22.04 58.20 -69.56
N VAL A 8 22.30 59.48 -69.23
CA VAL A 8 22.68 59.91 -67.87
C VAL A 8 21.56 59.61 -66.86
N LYS A 9 20.29 59.79 -67.24
CA LYS A 9 19.13 59.44 -66.38
C LYS A 9 19.04 57.94 -66.11
N GLU A 10 19.31 57.10 -67.10
CA GLU A 10 19.34 55.64 -66.93
C GLU A 10 20.50 55.18 -66.05
N GLU A 11 21.68 55.79 -66.20
CA GLU A 11 22.86 55.48 -65.40
C GLU A 11 22.66 55.89 -63.94
N ILE A 12 22.18 57.12 -63.68
CA ILE A 12 21.80 57.57 -62.34
C ILE A 12 20.74 56.65 -61.73
N SER A 13 19.72 56.25 -62.50
CA SER A 13 18.68 55.33 -62.00
C SER A 13 19.21 53.94 -61.66
N LYS A 14 20.23 53.45 -62.39
CA LYS A 14 20.91 52.18 -62.07
C LYS A 14 21.74 52.30 -60.81
N THR A 15 22.52 53.37 -60.67
CA THR A 15 23.36 53.63 -59.49
C THR A 15 22.51 53.81 -58.24
N VAL A 16 21.44 54.61 -58.31
CA VAL A 16 20.50 54.79 -57.19
C VAL A 16 19.83 53.47 -56.81
N ARG A 17 19.40 52.65 -57.77
CA ARG A 17 18.82 51.32 -57.48
C ARG A 17 19.82 50.37 -56.83
N ALA A 18 21.08 50.37 -57.26
CA ALA A 18 22.13 49.55 -56.67
C ALA A 18 22.43 49.97 -55.24
N GLU A 19 22.55 51.28 -54.99
CA GLU A 19 22.82 51.82 -53.66
C GLU A 19 21.65 51.59 -52.69
N LEU A 20 20.42 51.77 -53.16
CA LEU A 20 19.21 51.53 -52.38
C LEU A 20 19.06 50.03 -52.03
N ARG A 21 19.42 49.13 -52.95
CA ARG A 21 19.50 47.69 -52.65
C ARG A 21 20.57 47.37 -51.62
N ARG A 22 21.75 48.01 -51.72
CA ARG A 22 22.85 47.81 -50.77
C ARG A 22 22.42 48.20 -49.35
N VAL A 23 21.87 49.42 -49.18
CA VAL A 23 21.42 49.93 -47.88
C VAL A 23 20.31 49.04 -47.30
N ILE A 24 19.29 48.69 -48.09
CA ILE A 24 18.22 47.79 -47.63
C ILE A 24 18.78 46.43 -47.18
N GLN A 25 19.77 45.90 -47.91
CA GLN A 25 20.34 44.60 -47.57
C GLN A 25 21.20 44.67 -46.30
N GLU A 26 21.92 45.77 -46.08
CA GLU A 26 22.66 46.01 -44.83
C GLU A 26 21.72 46.15 -43.63
N ASP A 27 20.69 47.00 -43.72
CA ASP A 27 19.70 47.21 -42.66
C ASP A 27 18.96 45.91 -42.30
N LEU A 28 18.53 45.14 -43.31
CA LEU A 28 17.87 43.85 -43.10
C LEU A 28 18.82 42.84 -42.44
N THR A 29 20.09 42.82 -42.87
CA THR A 29 21.08 41.91 -42.28
C THR A 29 21.34 42.27 -40.82
N GLU A 30 21.44 43.56 -40.50
CA GLU A 30 21.62 44.02 -39.13
C GLU A 30 20.41 43.69 -38.25
N LEU A 31 19.19 43.95 -38.72
CA LEU A 31 17.96 43.63 -37.99
C LEU A 31 17.86 42.12 -37.71
N ILE A 32 18.11 41.28 -38.72
CA ILE A 32 18.12 39.82 -38.57
C ILE A 32 19.19 39.39 -37.55
N GLN A 33 20.39 39.98 -37.59
CA GLN A 33 21.43 39.67 -36.61
C GLN A 33 21.04 40.09 -35.20
N GLN A 34 20.39 41.24 -35.01
CA GLN A 34 19.93 41.70 -33.71
C GLN A 34 18.83 40.79 -33.14
N GLU A 35 17.84 40.41 -33.96
CA GLU A 35 16.80 39.46 -33.54
C GLU A 35 17.39 38.08 -33.22
N ASN A 36 18.31 37.57 -34.06
CA ASN A 36 18.99 36.30 -33.80
C ASN A 36 19.79 36.33 -32.49
N ARG A 37 20.43 37.45 -32.13
CA ARG A 37 21.11 37.59 -30.82
C ARG A 37 20.11 37.48 -29.67
N LYS A 38 19.00 38.21 -29.73
CA LYS A 38 17.95 38.17 -28.70
C LYS A 38 17.36 36.77 -28.55
N LEU A 39 17.06 36.10 -29.67
CA LEU A 39 16.55 34.73 -29.68
C LEU A 39 17.56 33.76 -29.07
N ASN A 40 18.84 33.87 -29.44
CA ASN A 40 19.89 33.01 -28.88
C ASN A 40 20.05 33.20 -27.36
N ASP A 41 19.96 34.43 -26.85
CA ASP A 41 20.04 34.69 -25.42
C ASP A 41 18.83 34.12 -24.66
N SER A 42 17.62 34.23 -25.23
CA SER A 42 16.43 33.59 -24.67
C SER A 42 16.52 32.06 -24.71
N ILE A 43 17.03 31.48 -25.80
CA ILE A 43 17.24 30.04 -25.93
C ILE A 43 18.23 29.54 -24.87
N LYS A 44 19.35 30.25 -24.65
CA LYS A 44 20.33 29.90 -23.61
C LYS A 44 19.69 29.84 -22.23
N LYS A 45 18.92 30.87 -21.85
CA LYS A 45 18.20 30.91 -20.56
C LYS A 45 17.20 29.76 -20.42
N LEU A 46 16.49 29.41 -21.50
CA LEU A 46 15.57 28.28 -21.48
C LEU A 46 16.31 26.94 -21.32
N VAL A 47 17.45 26.76 -21.99
CA VAL A 47 18.28 25.55 -21.86
C VAL A 47 18.82 25.41 -20.44
N GLU A 48 19.30 26.50 -19.84
CA GLU A 48 19.75 26.52 -18.43
C GLU A 48 18.61 26.12 -17.50
N ASN A 49 17.43 26.76 -17.63
CA ASN A 49 16.25 26.42 -16.83
C ASN A 49 15.82 24.96 -17.00
N VAL A 50 15.85 24.42 -18.22
CA VAL A 50 15.51 23.01 -18.48
C VAL A 50 16.53 22.07 -17.85
N SER A 51 17.81 22.42 -17.87
CA SER A 51 18.86 21.68 -17.19
C SER A 51 18.63 21.63 -15.68
N ASP A 52 18.33 22.78 -15.07
CA ASP A 52 18.05 22.89 -13.63
C ASP A 52 16.80 22.09 -13.25
N LEU A 53 15.72 22.23 -14.02
CA LEU A 53 14.49 21.44 -13.83
C LEU A 53 14.76 19.93 -13.98
N SER A 54 15.62 19.52 -14.90
CA SER A 54 15.99 18.11 -15.04
C SER A 54 16.69 17.58 -13.78
N VAL A 55 17.58 18.38 -13.18
CA VAL A 55 18.24 18.00 -11.91
C VAL A 55 17.19 17.89 -10.80
N ASP A 56 16.28 18.85 -10.68
CA ASP A 56 15.22 18.83 -9.67
C ASP A 56 14.29 17.63 -9.82
N VAL A 57 13.90 17.28 -11.05
CA VAL A 57 13.06 16.10 -11.33
C VAL A 57 13.76 14.83 -10.86
N THR A 58 15.04 14.62 -11.20
CA THR A 58 15.77 13.43 -10.74
C THR A 58 15.91 13.37 -9.21
N ALA A 59 16.07 14.53 -8.56
CA ALA A 59 16.12 14.60 -7.10
C ALA A 59 14.76 14.28 -6.47
N LEU A 60 13.66 14.72 -7.08
CA LEU A 60 12.30 14.41 -6.65
C LEU A 60 11.97 12.93 -6.83
N GLU A 61 12.31 12.32 -7.97
CA GLU A 61 12.13 10.89 -8.21
C GLU A 61 12.84 10.05 -7.13
N LYS A 62 14.10 10.38 -6.85
CA LYS A 62 14.87 9.70 -5.79
C LYS A 62 14.23 9.87 -4.41
N ARG A 63 13.64 11.03 -4.11
CA ARG A 63 12.93 11.27 -2.85
C ARG A 63 11.64 10.44 -2.79
N VAL A 64 10.89 10.36 -3.89
CA VAL A 64 9.68 9.52 -3.98
C VAL A 64 10.03 8.05 -3.70
N ASP A 65 11.02 7.50 -4.39
CA ASP A 65 11.47 6.12 -4.17
C ASP A 65 11.86 5.85 -2.71
N GLN A 66 12.61 6.78 -2.10
CA GLN A 66 13.00 6.68 -0.70
C GLN A 66 11.79 6.74 0.24
N THR A 67 10.81 7.60 -0.05
CA THR A 67 9.59 7.69 0.76
C THR A 67 8.73 6.44 0.63
N GLU A 68 8.55 5.88 -0.56
CA GLU A 68 7.83 4.63 -0.78
C GLU A 68 8.48 3.46 -0.05
N LEU A 69 9.81 3.36 -0.12
CA LEU A 69 10.56 2.35 0.62
C LEU A 69 10.38 2.48 2.14
N ARG A 70 10.43 3.71 2.67
CA ARG A 70 10.19 3.98 4.10
C ARG A 70 8.75 3.64 4.48
N LEU A 71 7.78 3.98 3.64
CA LEU A 71 6.36 3.72 3.88
C LEU A 71 6.11 2.20 3.95
N LYS A 72 6.60 1.44 2.97
CA LYS A 72 6.55 -0.03 2.98
C LYS A 72 7.24 -0.64 4.20
N LYS A 73 8.37 -0.08 4.64
CA LYS A 73 9.05 -0.52 5.87
C LYS A 73 8.20 -0.25 7.11
N MET A 74 7.53 0.91 7.18
CA MET A 74 6.66 1.26 8.31
C MET A 74 5.40 0.40 8.33
N GLU A 75 4.76 0.15 7.20
CA GLU A 75 3.62 -0.77 7.09
C GLU A 75 3.98 -2.16 7.62
N ASN A 76 5.12 -2.71 7.19
CA ASN A 76 5.58 -4.01 7.69
C ASN A 76 5.84 -4.00 9.21
N ARG A 77 6.36 -2.89 9.76
CA ARG A 77 6.56 -2.76 11.21
C ARG A 77 5.24 -2.68 11.97
N VAL A 78 4.24 -1.99 11.44
CA VAL A 78 2.89 -1.90 12.02
C VAL A 78 2.27 -3.30 12.06
N VAL A 79 2.29 -4.03 10.94
CA VAL A 79 1.77 -5.41 10.86
C VAL A 79 2.47 -6.32 11.87
N GLN A 80 3.80 -6.25 11.96
CA GLN A 80 4.57 -7.03 12.95
C GLN A 80 4.23 -6.67 14.40
N ALA A 81 3.98 -5.39 14.69
CA ALA A 81 3.61 -4.93 16.02
C ALA A 81 2.19 -5.39 16.39
N GLU A 82 1.23 -5.25 15.46
CA GLU A 82 -0.13 -5.76 15.63
C GLU A 82 -0.14 -7.26 15.89
N ASP A 83 0.53 -8.04 15.04
CA ASP A 83 0.58 -9.48 15.21
C ASP A 83 1.25 -9.86 16.53
N ARG A 84 2.33 -9.15 16.94
CA ARG A 84 3.01 -9.38 18.23
C ARG A 84 2.08 -9.13 19.40
N GLN A 85 1.28 -8.07 19.33
CA GLN A 85 0.28 -7.75 20.36
C GLN A 85 -0.84 -8.79 20.42
N ARG A 86 -1.24 -9.34 19.26
CA ARG A 86 -2.33 -10.31 19.15
C ARG A 86 -1.91 -11.77 19.42
N ARG A 87 -0.62 -12.10 19.56
CA ARG A 87 -0.18 -13.51 19.76
C ARG A 87 -0.78 -14.19 20.99
N LYS A 88 -1.03 -13.42 22.04
CA LYS A 88 -1.67 -13.93 23.26
C LYS A 88 -3.19 -14.06 23.13
N ASN A 89 -3.76 -13.64 22.01
CA ASN A 89 -5.19 -13.68 21.75
C ASN A 89 -5.55 -14.93 20.95
N VAL A 90 -6.71 -15.49 21.26
CA VAL A 90 -7.32 -16.58 20.51
C VAL A 90 -8.73 -16.17 20.11
N ARG A 91 -9.11 -16.52 18.88
CA ARG A 91 -10.44 -16.25 18.33
C ARG A 91 -11.31 -17.50 18.42
N LEU A 92 -12.42 -17.40 19.17
CA LEU A 92 -13.46 -18.42 19.26
C LEU A 92 -14.57 -18.10 18.27
N VAL A 93 -14.86 -19.07 17.40
CA VAL A 93 -15.91 -19.01 16.38
C VAL A 93 -17.08 -19.89 16.81
N GLY A 94 -18.31 -19.38 16.66
CA GLY A 94 -19.54 -20.16 16.84
C GLY A 94 -20.23 -19.99 18.20
N LEU A 95 -19.76 -19.08 19.05
CA LEU A 95 -20.44 -18.77 20.32
C LEU A 95 -21.73 -17.97 20.07
N SER A 96 -22.86 -18.55 20.50
CA SER A 96 -24.20 -17.97 20.35
C SER A 96 -24.24 -16.50 20.76
N GLU A 97 -24.86 -15.67 19.94
CA GLU A 97 -24.97 -14.21 20.13
C GLU A 97 -25.83 -13.83 21.36
N LEU A 98 -26.63 -14.77 21.86
CA LEU A 98 -27.49 -14.59 23.05
C LEU A 98 -26.70 -14.54 24.36
N ILE A 99 -25.45 -14.99 24.36
CA ILE A 99 -24.59 -14.97 25.54
C ILE A 99 -24.10 -13.54 25.78
N ASN A 100 -24.43 -13.01 26.95
CA ASN A 100 -24.03 -11.67 27.40
C ASN A 100 -22.51 -11.58 27.59
N ALA A 101 -21.99 -10.35 27.52
CA ALA A 101 -20.55 -10.11 27.66
C ALA A 101 -19.96 -10.64 28.99
N LYS A 102 -20.72 -10.59 30.08
CA LYS A 102 -20.29 -11.08 31.41
C LYS A 102 -20.17 -12.60 31.48
N ASP A 103 -20.96 -13.31 30.66
CA ASP A 103 -21.07 -14.77 30.68
C ASP A 103 -20.13 -15.44 29.67
N ILE A 104 -19.42 -14.65 28.84
CA ILE A 104 -18.49 -15.18 27.84
C ILE A 104 -17.40 -16.05 28.47
N ILE A 105 -16.80 -15.60 29.58
CA ILE A 105 -15.70 -16.33 30.21
C ILE A 105 -16.19 -17.62 30.87
N PRO A 106 -17.26 -17.61 31.70
CA PRO A 106 -17.85 -18.84 32.21
C PRO A 106 -18.20 -19.84 31.10
N GLU A 107 -18.84 -19.38 30.01
CA GLU A 107 -19.23 -20.25 28.89
C GLU A 107 -18.03 -20.82 28.14
N LEU A 108 -16.96 -20.03 27.97
CA LEU A 108 -15.71 -20.51 27.39
C LEU A 108 -15.11 -21.64 28.23
N LEU A 109 -15.05 -21.47 29.55
CA LEU A 109 -14.50 -22.50 30.44
C LEU A 109 -15.36 -23.77 30.45
N SER A 110 -16.69 -23.63 30.45
CA SER A 110 -17.61 -24.77 30.34
C SER A 110 -17.47 -25.50 29.00
N LEU A 111 -17.31 -24.78 27.89
CA LEU A 111 -17.01 -25.35 26.57
C LEU A 111 -15.73 -26.19 26.60
N LEU A 112 -14.66 -25.63 27.16
CA LEU A 112 -13.36 -26.29 27.21
C LEU A 112 -13.40 -27.52 28.13
N ALA A 113 -14.05 -27.42 29.29
CA ALA A 113 -14.24 -28.54 30.20
C ALA A 113 -15.08 -29.67 29.57
N ALA A 114 -16.21 -29.34 28.93
CA ALA A 114 -17.06 -30.32 28.24
C ALA A 114 -16.34 -31.06 27.11
N ASN A 115 -15.32 -30.42 26.52
CA ASN A 115 -14.51 -31.01 25.48
C ASN A 115 -13.15 -31.52 26.00
N ASN A 116 -12.94 -31.71 27.30
CA ASN A 116 -11.70 -32.20 27.92
C ASN A 116 -10.44 -31.39 27.51
N VAL A 117 -10.53 -30.06 27.46
CA VAL A 117 -9.43 -29.13 27.16
C VAL A 117 -9.08 -28.33 28.43
N GLY A 118 -8.29 -28.92 29.32
CA GLY A 118 -7.88 -28.31 30.60
C GLY A 118 -6.59 -27.50 30.51
N VAL A 119 -6.53 -26.49 29.64
CA VAL A 119 -5.30 -25.71 29.38
C VAL A 119 -5.28 -24.36 30.09
N ILE A 120 -6.46 -23.76 30.29
CA ILE A 120 -6.59 -22.40 30.83
C ILE A 120 -7.60 -22.37 31.98
N SER A 121 -7.40 -21.42 32.89
CA SER A 121 -8.30 -21.10 33.99
C SER A 121 -8.83 -19.67 33.87
N GLN A 122 -9.79 -19.29 34.73
CA GLN A 122 -10.32 -17.92 34.78
C GLN A 122 -9.21 -16.86 34.94
N ASN A 123 -8.18 -17.16 35.75
CA ASN A 123 -7.10 -16.22 36.06
C ASN A 123 -6.10 -16.03 34.90
N ASP A 124 -6.15 -16.91 33.90
CA ASP A 124 -5.30 -16.84 32.72
C ASP A 124 -5.87 -15.92 31.63
N ILE A 125 -7.11 -15.45 31.81
CA ILE A 125 -7.85 -14.66 30.85
C ILE A 125 -7.85 -13.20 31.31
N GLU A 126 -7.18 -12.34 30.57
CA GLU A 126 -7.18 -10.90 30.83
C GLU A 126 -8.52 -10.28 30.40
N ARG A 127 -9.04 -10.70 29.24
CA ARG A 127 -10.25 -10.13 28.65
C ARG A 127 -10.87 -11.08 27.64
N ALA A 128 -12.18 -11.20 27.62
CA ALA A 128 -12.92 -11.83 26.53
C ALA A 128 -14.03 -10.89 26.05
N HIS A 129 -14.10 -10.67 24.74
CA HIS A 129 -15.08 -9.77 24.14
C HIS A 129 -15.41 -10.20 22.71
N ARG A 130 -16.58 -9.78 22.22
CA ARG A 130 -16.95 -9.97 20.80
C ARG A 130 -16.22 -8.96 19.93
N GLU A 131 -16.00 -9.32 18.67
CA GLU A 131 -15.53 -8.39 17.66
C GLU A 131 -16.41 -7.13 17.61
N LEU A 132 -15.76 -5.97 17.46
CA LEU A 132 -16.38 -4.65 17.35
C LEU A 132 -17.01 -4.42 15.97
N ARG A 133 -17.96 -5.29 15.61
CA ARG A 133 -18.78 -5.19 14.39
C ARG A 133 -20.27 -5.19 14.76
N PRO A 134 -21.15 -4.61 13.92
CA PRO A 134 -22.58 -4.61 14.17
C PRO A 134 -23.11 -6.02 14.46
N LYS A 135 -24.10 -6.11 15.37
CA LYS A 135 -24.74 -7.38 15.68
C LYS A 135 -25.38 -7.94 14.40
N PRO A 136 -25.05 -9.18 14.00
CA PRO A 136 -25.67 -9.81 12.83
C PRO A 136 -27.17 -9.98 13.04
N LYS A 137 -27.94 -10.03 11.94
CA LYS A 137 -29.35 -10.47 11.96
C LYS A 137 -29.42 -11.93 12.43
N ASP A 138 -30.54 -12.35 13.00
CA ASP A 138 -30.67 -13.63 13.71
C ASP A 138 -30.34 -14.89 12.88
N SER A 139 -30.31 -14.81 11.54
CA SER A 139 -29.92 -15.90 10.64
C SER A 139 -28.45 -15.91 10.21
N ALA A 140 -27.68 -14.87 10.55
CA ALA A 140 -26.29 -14.73 10.13
C ALA A 140 -25.31 -15.26 11.20
N ARG A 141 -24.08 -15.59 10.76
CA ARG A 141 -23.03 -16.15 11.62
C ARG A 141 -22.77 -15.24 12.83
N PRO A 142 -22.76 -15.77 14.08
CA PRO A 142 -22.43 -15.01 15.28
C PRO A 142 -21.07 -14.32 15.19
N ARG A 143 -20.90 -13.22 15.92
CA ARG A 143 -19.61 -12.53 16.01
C ARG A 143 -18.60 -13.41 16.73
N ASP A 144 -17.40 -13.43 16.19
CA ASP A 144 -16.29 -14.13 16.82
C ASP A 144 -15.95 -13.46 18.16
N VAL A 145 -15.49 -14.28 19.10
CA VAL A 145 -15.03 -13.82 20.41
C VAL A 145 -13.52 -13.81 20.43
N ILE A 146 -12.95 -12.67 20.80
CA ILE A 146 -11.51 -12.52 21.03
C ILE A 146 -11.26 -12.72 22.52
N VAL A 147 -10.47 -13.75 22.84
CA VAL A 147 -10.03 -14.10 24.18
C VAL A 147 -8.56 -13.72 24.30
N ALA A 148 -8.25 -12.69 25.08
CA ALA A 148 -6.90 -12.27 25.40
C ALA A 148 -6.41 -13.00 26.65
N LEU A 149 -5.32 -13.76 26.52
CA LEU A 149 -4.70 -14.49 27.61
C LEU A 149 -3.50 -13.72 28.19
N CYS A 150 -3.14 -14.04 29.43
CA CYS A 150 -1.99 -13.45 30.12
C CYS A 150 -0.63 -13.81 29.48
N LYS A 151 -0.56 -14.95 28.77
CA LYS A 151 0.70 -15.50 28.24
C LYS A 151 0.49 -16.10 26.83
N GLU A 152 1.40 -15.80 25.91
CA GLU A 152 1.43 -16.37 24.55
C GLU A 152 1.48 -17.91 24.57
N ARG A 153 2.24 -18.49 25.51
CA ARG A 153 2.34 -19.96 25.66
C ARG A 153 0.99 -20.63 25.90
N LEU A 154 0.07 -19.98 26.61
CA LEU A 154 -1.26 -20.51 26.88
C LEU A 154 -2.14 -20.46 25.62
N ALA A 155 -2.00 -19.41 24.82
CA ALA A 155 -2.67 -19.30 23.52
C ALA A 155 -2.22 -20.43 22.58
N ASP A 156 -0.92 -20.68 22.51
CA ASP A 156 -0.35 -21.76 21.70
C ASP A 156 -0.80 -23.15 22.15
N GLN A 157 -0.79 -23.41 23.46
CA GLN A 157 -1.26 -24.68 24.02
C GLN A 157 -2.75 -24.89 23.75
N LEU A 158 -3.57 -23.85 23.96
CA LEU A 158 -5.00 -23.91 23.69
C LEU A 158 -5.26 -24.20 22.20
N LEU A 159 -4.57 -23.48 21.30
CA LEU A 159 -4.66 -23.71 19.86
C LEU A 159 -4.20 -25.11 19.45
N LYS A 160 -3.16 -25.64 20.08
CA LYS A 160 -2.65 -26.98 19.81
C LYS A 160 -3.65 -28.05 20.22
N GLU A 161 -4.18 -27.97 21.45
CA GLU A 161 -5.15 -28.96 21.95
C GLU A 161 -6.48 -28.91 21.20
N THR A 162 -6.96 -27.71 20.89
CA THR A 162 -8.20 -27.54 20.11
C THR A 162 -8.03 -28.02 18.66
N ARG A 163 -6.87 -27.81 18.01
CA ARG A 163 -6.59 -28.37 16.68
C ARG A 163 -6.55 -29.89 16.65
N LYS A 164 -6.02 -30.55 17.69
CA LYS A 164 -6.02 -32.02 17.79
C LYS A 164 -7.45 -32.58 17.81
N LYS A 165 -8.37 -31.88 18.47
CA LYS A 165 -9.79 -32.27 18.53
C LYS A 165 -10.57 -31.82 17.29
N GLY A 166 -10.07 -30.82 16.58
CA GLY A 166 -10.72 -30.25 15.40
C GLY A 166 -11.87 -29.33 15.79
N SER A 167 -13.09 -29.82 15.68
CA SER A 167 -14.31 -29.08 16.01
C SER A 167 -14.82 -29.48 17.38
N LEU A 168 -15.08 -28.49 18.25
CA LEU A 168 -15.64 -28.73 19.57
C LEU A 168 -17.16 -28.57 19.51
N ASN A 169 -17.90 -29.52 20.09
CA ASN A 169 -19.36 -29.41 20.16
C ASN A 169 -19.77 -28.92 21.55
N TYR A 170 -20.68 -27.96 21.59
CA TYR A 170 -21.17 -27.39 22.84
C TYR A 170 -22.56 -26.78 22.66
N LYS A 171 -23.51 -27.17 23.51
CA LYS A 171 -24.91 -26.69 23.48
C LYS A 171 -25.55 -26.74 22.08
N GLY A 172 -25.30 -27.82 21.33
CA GLY A 172 -25.84 -28.01 19.98
C GLY A 172 -25.16 -27.19 18.88
N ALA A 173 -24.11 -26.43 19.20
CA ALA A 173 -23.33 -25.66 18.23
C ALA A 173 -21.90 -26.20 18.09
N THR A 174 -21.35 -26.07 16.88
CA THR A 174 -19.95 -26.42 16.60
C THR A 174 -19.06 -25.19 16.69
N MET A 175 -18.03 -25.29 17.50
CA MET A 175 -17.10 -24.22 17.83
C MET A 175 -15.68 -24.56 17.39
N ARG A 176 -14.93 -23.54 17.01
CA ARG A 176 -13.54 -23.65 16.58
C ARG A 176 -12.69 -22.50 17.11
N PHE A 177 -11.44 -22.81 17.40
CA PHE A 177 -10.45 -21.84 17.84
C PHE A 177 -9.45 -21.55 16.73
N PHE A 178 -9.14 -20.26 16.53
CA PHE A 178 -8.19 -19.78 15.54
C PHE A 178 -7.23 -18.75 16.17
N PRO A 179 -6.01 -18.60 15.65
CA PRO A 179 -5.15 -17.49 16.05
C PRO A 179 -5.79 -16.15 15.66
N ASP A 180 -5.66 -15.14 16.53
CA ASP A 180 -6.03 -13.76 16.21
C ASP A 180 -4.87 -13.12 15.42
N LEU A 181 -5.02 -13.02 14.10
CA LEU A 181 -4.03 -12.43 13.21
C LEU A 181 -4.46 -11.03 12.77
N SER A 182 -3.50 -10.17 12.45
CA SER A 182 -3.75 -8.92 11.74
C SER A 182 -4.43 -9.19 10.39
N LEU A 183 -5.09 -8.17 9.85
CA LEU A 183 -5.79 -8.26 8.59
C LEU A 183 -4.84 -8.67 7.45
N GLU A 184 -3.68 -8.03 7.40
CA GLU A 184 -2.67 -8.26 6.36
C GLU A 184 -2.10 -9.68 6.43
N THR A 185 -1.77 -10.16 7.63
CA THR A 185 -1.29 -11.53 7.83
C THR A 185 -2.37 -12.56 7.50
N SER A 186 -3.63 -12.31 7.85
CA SER A 186 -4.75 -13.15 7.44
C SER A 186 -4.93 -13.19 5.92
N ARG A 187 -4.76 -12.04 5.25
CA ARG A 187 -4.84 -11.93 3.78
C ARG A 187 -3.73 -12.74 3.11
N ARG A 188 -2.47 -12.60 3.56
CA ARG A 188 -1.33 -13.39 3.04
C ARG A 188 -1.56 -14.89 3.18
N ARG A 189 -2.08 -15.34 4.33
CA ARG A 189 -2.46 -16.75 4.50
C ARG A 189 -3.57 -17.17 3.56
N GLN A 190 -4.56 -16.30 3.30
CA GLN A 190 -5.65 -16.58 2.37
C GLN A 190 -5.14 -16.71 0.93
N GLU A 191 -4.23 -15.84 0.50
CA GLU A 191 -3.57 -15.89 -0.81
C GLU A 191 -2.75 -17.19 -0.97
N MET A 192 -2.15 -17.68 0.12
CA MET A 192 -1.39 -18.93 0.12
C MET A 192 -2.27 -20.20 0.25
N ARG A 193 -3.57 -20.08 0.54
CA ARG A 193 -4.46 -21.26 0.75
C ARG A 193 -4.45 -22.26 -0.41
N PRO A 194 -4.50 -21.86 -1.70
CA PRO A 194 -4.48 -22.79 -2.82
C PRO A 194 -3.26 -23.74 -2.76
N TYR A 195 -2.06 -23.18 -2.58
CA TYR A 195 -0.82 -23.96 -2.47
C TYR A 195 -0.83 -24.90 -1.26
N THR A 196 -1.35 -24.46 -0.12
CA THR A 196 -1.43 -25.35 1.06
C THR A 196 -2.40 -26.51 0.88
N ARG A 197 -3.45 -26.33 0.06
CA ARG A 197 -4.38 -27.41 -0.29
C ARG A 197 -3.70 -28.44 -1.19
N GLU A 198 -2.93 -28.00 -2.17
CA GLU A 198 -2.13 -28.89 -3.03
C GLU A 198 -1.11 -29.69 -2.22
N LEU A 199 -0.39 -29.05 -1.29
CA LEU A 199 0.54 -29.74 -0.38
C LEU A 199 -0.19 -30.80 0.47
N THR A 200 -1.37 -30.45 0.98
CA THR A 200 -2.17 -31.39 1.77
C THR A 200 -2.65 -32.57 0.91
N ALA A 201 -3.06 -32.30 -0.34
CA ALA A 201 -3.48 -33.34 -1.29
C ALA A 201 -2.31 -34.26 -1.70
N ALA A 202 -1.09 -33.73 -1.76
CA ALA A 202 0.14 -34.49 -1.96
C ALA A 202 0.63 -35.21 -0.68
N ASN A 203 -0.16 -35.20 0.39
CA ASN A 203 0.15 -35.78 1.69
C ASN A 203 1.42 -35.19 2.35
N CYS A 204 1.82 -33.99 1.94
CA CYS A 204 2.90 -33.23 2.58
C CYS A 204 2.38 -32.57 3.85
N ARG A 205 3.06 -32.83 4.98
CA ARG A 205 2.73 -32.15 6.24
C ARG A 205 3.11 -30.68 6.14
N PHE A 206 2.12 -29.82 6.30
CA PHE A 206 2.29 -28.38 6.33
C PHE A 206 1.72 -27.80 7.63
N THR A 207 2.42 -26.83 8.20
CA THR A 207 1.95 -26.07 9.35
C THR A 207 2.26 -24.59 9.16
N TRP A 208 1.28 -23.74 9.41
CA TRP A 208 1.50 -22.29 9.48
C TRP A 208 2.41 -21.94 10.65
N ILE A 209 3.57 -21.36 10.36
CA ILE A 209 4.42 -20.72 11.35
C ILE A 209 3.93 -19.27 11.49
N TYR A 210 4.13 -18.66 12.67
CA TYR A 210 3.84 -17.25 12.86
C TYR A 210 4.81 -16.37 12.03
N PRO A 211 4.36 -15.24 11.44
CA PRO A 211 2.98 -14.75 11.38
C PRO A 211 2.20 -15.31 10.19
N ALA A 212 2.80 -15.43 9.01
CA ALA A 212 2.25 -16.07 7.82
C ALA A 212 3.41 -16.60 6.98
#